data_AF-A0A948MI08-F1
#
_entry.id   AF-A0A948MI08-F1
#
_cell.length_a   1.000
_cell.length_b   1.000
_cell.length_c   1.000
_cell.angle_alpha   90.00
_cell.angle_beta   90.00
_cell.angle_gamma   90.00
#
_symmetry.space_group_name_H-M   'P 1'
#
loop_
_entity.id
_entity.type
_entity.pdbx_description
1 polymer ?
#
loop_
_entity_poly.entity_id
_entity_poly.type
_entity_poly.pdbx_seq_one_letter_code
_entity_poly.pdbx_strand_id
1 'polypeptide(L)'
;METYLLARDLNGVPIGRHQFFVILTGDSQQTFRLSHSNQTLSSRRIGKQYGLVLGAQNVASTGTSTTKYNRLTFVPFERADLSCAIEYFGGEPSILSGQFGYQKAEARRILPRQGYTEQQLAQAILTAIDFYVVNEGSQPIAYPPPWFGKNSNSWTNSILDVVPADLPDNAKARRQLGDFNGADAAHDVRIHQMYFKGLCKPCTVQNPAYR
;
A
#
# COMPACT_ATOMS: atom_id res chain seq x y z
N MET A 1 2.08 16.45 -7.56
CA MET A 1 1.54 15.07 -7.61
C MET A 1 1.29 14.70 -6.18
N GLU A 2 0.11 15.01 -5.68
CA GLU A 2 -0.17 14.85 -4.26
C GLU A 2 -0.25 13.36 -3.91
N THR A 3 0.35 12.96 -2.79
CA THR A 3 0.33 11.58 -2.30
C THR A 3 -0.53 11.49 -1.06
N TYR A 4 -1.40 10.48 -1.01
CA TYR A 4 -2.28 10.19 0.10
C TYR A 4 -2.11 8.74 0.54
N LEU A 5 -2.12 8.50 1.84
CA LEU A 5 -2.33 7.18 2.44
C LEU A 5 -3.81 7.06 2.76
N LEU A 6 -4.50 6.13 2.11
CA LEU A 6 -5.92 5.85 2.35
C LEU A 6 -6.07 4.57 3.16
N ALA A 7 -7.14 4.50 3.93
CA ALA A 7 -7.53 3.32 4.67
C ALA A 7 -9.04 3.07 4.54
N ARG A 8 -9.40 1.79 4.41
CA ARG A 8 -10.79 1.32 4.37
C ARG A 8 -10.98 0.08 5.23
N ASP A 9 -12.19 -0.11 5.75
CA ASP A 9 -12.54 -1.32 6.49
C ASP A 9 -12.49 -2.56 5.56
N LEU A 10 -12.01 -3.68 6.11
CA LEU A 10 -12.11 -4.98 5.46
C LEU A 10 -13.57 -5.47 5.48
N ASN A 11 -14.04 -5.97 4.33
CA ASN A 11 -15.42 -6.45 4.21
C ASN A 11 -15.72 -7.61 5.17
N GLY A 12 -16.79 -7.48 5.95
CA GLY A 12 -17.25 -8.55 6.85
C GLY A 12 -16.31 -8.89 8.00
N VAL A 13 -15.23 -8.11 8.21
CA VAL A 13 -14.35 -8.24 9.37
C VAL A 13 -14.57 -7.00 10.23
N PRO A 14 -15.06 -7.12 11.47
CA PRO A 14 -15.32 -5.97 12.35
C PRO A 14 -14.05 -5.20 12.74
N ILE A 15 -12.88 -5.71 12.35
CA ILE A 15 -11.56 -5.28 12.79
C ILE A 15 -10.56 -5.46 11.64
N GLY A 16 -9.80 -4.41 11.32
CA GLY A 16 -8.74 -4.41 10.32
C GLY A 16 -9.09 -3.50 9.15
N ARG A 17 -8.24 -2.49 8.93
CA ARG A 17 -8.27 -1.66 7.73
C ARG A 17 -7.21 -2.10 6.74
N HIS A 18 -7.54 -1.99 5.46
CA HIS A 18 -6.60 -2.11 4.37
C HIS A 18 -6.04 -0.73 4.03
N GLN A 19 -4.73 -0.54 4.19
CA GLN A 19 -4.05 0.68 3.78
C GLN A 19 -3.43 0.57 2.38
N PHE A 20 -3.55 1.65 1.61
CA PHE A 20 -3.01 1.75 0.25
C PHE A 20 -2.65 3.21 -0.07
N PHE A 21 -1.81 3.43 -1.07
CA PHE A 21 -1.47 4.77 -1.54
C PHE A 21 -2.38 5.21 -2.69
N VAL A 22 -2.69 6.51 -2.70
CA VAL A 22 -3.18 7.21 -3.88
C VAL A 22 -2.22 8.32 -4.26
N ILE A 23 -1.81 8.37 -5.53
CA ILE A 23 -0.99 9.46 -6.08
C ILE A 23 -1.80 10.19 -7.14
N LEU A 24 -2.14 11.45 -6.89
CA LEU A 24 -2.89 12.28 -7.84
C LEU A 24 -1.95 12.77 -8.96
N THR A 25 -2.35 12.51 -10.20
CA THR A 25 -1.57 12.86 -11.41
C THR A 25 -2.13 14.07 -12.17
N GLY A 26 -3.17 14.71 -11.65
CA GLY A 26 -3.79 15.90 -12.24
C GLY A 26 -4.95 15.59 -13.18
N ASP A 27 -5.16 16.42 -14.19
CA ASP A 27 -6.38 16.41 -15.03
C ASP A 27 -6.29 15.49 -16.26
N SER A 28 -5.13 14.85 -16.47
CA SER A 28 -4.90 13.93 -17.57
C SER A 28 -4.31 12.60 -17.10
N GLN A 29 -4.58 11.56 -17.90
CA GLN A 29 -3.96 10.25 -17.71
C GLN A 29 -2.46 10.34 -17.93
N GLN A 30 -1.70 9.74 -17.02
CA GLN A 30 -0.24 9.63 -17.09
C GLN A 30 0.16 8.17 -16.95
N THR A 31 1.27 7.82 -17.59
CA THR A 31 1.80 6.45 -17.60
C THR A 31 3.18 6.42 -16.94
N PHE A 32 3.38 5.45 -16.06
CA PHE A 32 4.59 5.26 -15.27
C PHE A 32 5.12 3.86 -15.54
N ARG A 33 6.37 3.77 -15.99
CA ARG A 33 7.04 2.48 -16.19
C ARG A 33 7.86 2.13 -14.95
N LEU A 34 7.56 0.99 -14.36
CA LEU A 34 8.36 0.38 -13.29
C LEU A 34 9.49 -0.42 -13.95
N SER A 35 10.72 0.07 -13.80
CA SER A 35 11.90 -0.38 -14.54
C SER A 35 12.34 -1.82 -14.23
N HIS A 36 12.18 -2.29 -13.00
CA HIS A 36 12.71 -3.56 -12.53
C HIS A 36 11.71 -4.70 -12.68
N SER A 37 10.44 -4.44 -12.37
CA SER A 37 9.32 -5.37 -12.50
C SER A 37 8.74 -5.44 -13.91
N ASN A 38 9.15 -4.53 -14.79
CA ASN A 38 8.62 -4.37 -16.16
C ASN A 38 7.10 -4.16 -16.20
N GLN A 39 6.53 -3.59 -15.14
CA GLN A 39 5.12 -3.19 -15.10
C GLN A 39 4.95 -1.78 -15.64
N THR A 40 3.81 -1.52 -16.28
CA THR A 40 3.40 -0.18 -16.70
C THR A 40 2.10 0.16 -15.99
N LEU A 41 2.12 1.26 -15.23
CA LEU A 41 0.96 1.76 -14.51
C LEU A 41 0.43 3.00 -15.21
N SER A 42 -0.85 2.96 -15.60
CA SER A 42 -1.53 4.12 -16.15
C SER A 42 -2.53 4.66 -15.13
N SER A 43 -2.46 5.95 -14.82
CA SER A 43 -3.41 6.56 -13.90
C SER A 43 -4.84 6.45 -14.43
N ARG A 44 -5.78 6.30 -13.49
CA ARG A 44 -7.21 6.16 -13.78
C ARG A 44 -7.94 7.34 -13.20
N ARG A 45 -9.09 7.66 -13.78
CA ARG A 45 -9.97 8.71 -13.26
C ARG A 45 -10.48 8.30 -11.88
N ILE A 46 -10.23 9.14 -10.88
CA ILE A 46 -10.67 9.03 -9.49
C ILE A 46 -11.42 10.32 -9.13
N GLY A 47 -12.74 10.29 -9.28
CA GLY A 47 -13.56 11.49 -9.18
C GLY A 47 -13.29 12.50 -10.30
N LYS A 48 -12.88 13.73 -9.95
CA LYS A 48 -12.63 14.82 -10.90
C LYS A 48 -11.21 14.83 -11.48
N GLN A 49 -10.30 14.01 -10.94
CA GLN A 49 -8.89 13.98 -11.33
C GLN A 49 -8.45 12.56 -11.73
N TYR A 50 -7.22 12.42 -12.20
CA TYR A 50 -6.56 11.13 -12.42
C TYR A 50 -5.60 10.81 -11.27
N GLY A 51 -5.43 9.53 -10.99
CA GLY A 51 -4.42 9.07 -10.05
C GLY A 51 -4.08 7.60 -10.14
N LEU A 52 -3.02 7.22 -9.46
CA LEU A 52 -2.62 5.83 -9.23
C LEU A 52 -3.22 5.35 -7.92
N VAL A 53 -3.71 4.12 -7.88
CA VAL A 53 -4.17 3.45 -6.66
C VAL A 53 -3.29 2.22 -6.45
N LEU A 54 -2.54 2.19 -5.34
CA LEU A 54 -1.39 1.31 -5.16
C LEU A 54 -1.49 0.60 -3.80
N GLY A 55 -1.81 -0.69 -3.82
CA GLY A 55 -1.98 -1.51 -2.61
C GLY A 55 -1.29 -2.87 -2.72
N ALA A 56 -1.10 -3.53 -1.57
CA ALA A 56 -0.62 -4.91 -1.49
C ALA A 56 -1.67 -5.80 -0.83
N GLN A 57 -2.09 -6.85 -1.53
CA GLN A 57 -3.26 -7.65 -1.23
C GLN A 57 -2.90 -9.05 -0.74
N ASN A 58 -3.85 -9.66 -0.05
CA ASN A 58 -3.81 -11.06 0.31
C ASN A 58 -4.15 -11.92 -0.92
N VAL A 59 -3.13 -12.45 -1.59
CA VAL A 59 -3.28 -13.25 -2.81
C VAL A 59 -2.90 -14.70 -2.54
N ALA A 60 -3.73 -15.64 -2.98
CA ALA A 60 -3.46 -17.07 -2.84
C ALA A 60 -2.10 -17.45 -3.43
N SER A 61 -1.32 -18.22 -2.70
CA SER A 61 -0.08 -18.80 -3.21
C SER A 61 -0.40 -19.77 -4.35
N THR A 62 0.04 -19.48 -5.57
CA THR A 62 -0.12 -20.39 -6.71
C THR A 62 1.15 -21.23 -6.88
N GLY A 63 1.04 -22.55 -6.68
CA GLY A 63 2.13 -23.52 -6.84
C GLY A 63 1.94 -24.79 -5.99
N THR A 64 2.62 -25.87 -6.34
CA THR A 64 2.65 -27.16 -5.60
C THR A 64 3.39 -27.10 -4.25
N SER A 65 3.84 -25.92 -3.84
CA SER A 65 4.49 -25.70 -2.54
C SER A 65 3.44 -25.45 -1.46
N THR A 66 3.48 -26.28 -0.42
CA THR A 66 2.65 -26.26 0.78
C THR A 66 2.92 -25.03 1.66
N THR A 67 2.78 -23.81 1.13
CA THR A 67 2.91 -22.60 1.96
C THR A 67 1.67 -22.47 2.83
N LYS A 68 1.83 -22.54 4.15
CA LYS A 68 0.77 -22.42 5.17
C LYS A 68 -0.08 -21.14 5.05
N TYR A 69 0.45 -20.10 4.42
CA TYR A 69 -0.18 -18.79 4.30
C TYR A 69 -0.13 -18.27 2.86
N ASN A 70 -1.12 -17.43 2.52
CA ASN A 70 -1.16 -16.63 1.31
C ASN A 70 -0.01 -15.60 1.25
N ARG A 71 0.10 -14.89 0.13
CA ARG A 71 1.14 -13.90 -0.14
C ARG A 71 0.61 -12.48 -0.02
N LEU A 72 1.46 -11.56 0.45
CA LEU A 72 1.23 -10.13 0.40
C LEU A 72 1.77 -9.59 -0.93
N THR A 73 0.93 -9.50 -1.94
CA THR A 73 1.34 -9.22 -3.31
C THR A 73 0.87 -7.84 -3.75
N PHE A 74 1.73 -7.07 -4.43
CA PHE A 74 1.33 -5.79 -5.01
C PHE A 74 0.25 -5.99 -6.09
N VAL A 75 -0.89 -5.31 -5.93
CA VAL A 75 -2.00 -5.32 -6.88
C VAL A 75 -2.46 -3.87 -7.07
N PRO A 76 -2.02 -3.20 -8.15
CA PRO A 76 -2.48 -1.84 -8.43
C PRO A 76 -3.94 -1.85 -8.86
N PHE A 77 -4.68 -0.81 -8.48
CA PHE A 77 -6.10 -0.65 -8.82
C PHE A 77 -6.96 -1.86 -8.45
N GLU A 78 -6.69 -2.48 -7.30
CA GLU A 78 -7.61 -3.45 -6.70
C GLU A 78 -9.01 -2.82 -6.63
N ARG A 79 -10.04 -3.60 -6.96
CA ARG A 79 -11.39 -3.07 -7.21
C ARG A 79 -11.93 -2.30 -6.02
N ALA A 80 -11.72 -2.82 -4.82
CA ALA A 80 -12.18 -2.24 -3.58
C ALA A 80 -11.37 -0.96 -3.25
N ASP A 81 -10.04 -0.97 -3.40
CA ASP A 81 -9.20 0.22 -3.21
C ASP A 81 -9.54 1.34 -4.20
N LEU A 82 -9.72 0.99 -5.47
CA LEU A 82 -10.10 1.94 -6.53
C LEU A 82 -11.47 2.55 -6.26
N SER A 83 -12.44 1.73 -5.85
CA SER A 83 -13.77 2.21 -5.47
C SER A 83 -13.69 3.20 -4.31
N CYS A 84 -12.90 2.86 -3.29
CA CYS A 84 -12.66 3.73 -2.13
C CYS A 84 -11.99 5.05 -2.51
N ALA A 85 -11.01 5.03 -3.41
CA ALA A 85 -10.39 6.24 -3.93
C ALA A 85 -11.39 7.11 -4.73
N ILE A 86 -12.22 6.50 -5.56
CA ILE A 86 -13.28 7.21 -6.30
C ILE A 86 -14.27 7.88 -5.33
N GLU A 87 -14.67 7.19 -4.26
CA GLU A 87 -15.56 7.76 -3.25
C GLU A 87 -14.94 8.97 -2.55
N TYR A 88 -13.70 8.80 -2.07
CA TYR A 88 -13.02 9.85 -1.31
C TYR A 88 -12.77 11.11 -2.15
N PHE A 89 -12.28 10.95 -3.38
CA PHE A 89 -11.92 12.08 -4.26
C PHE A 89 -13.07 12.55 -5.17
N GLY A 90 -14.10 11.73 -5.36
CA GLY A 90 -15.28 12.06 -6.17
C GLY A 90 -16.45 12.62 -5.36
N GLY A 91 -16.53 12.30 -4.06
CA GLY A 91 -17.59 12.73 -3.16
C GLY A 91 -18.88 11.91 -3.23
N GLU A 92 -18.98 10.97 -4.17
CA GLU A 92 -20.14 10.09 -4.34
C GLU A 92 -19.87 8.70 -3.74
N PRO A 93 -20.77 8.14 -2.90
CA PRO A 93 -20.63 6.79 -2.39
C PRO A 93 -20.70 5.77 -3.54
N SER A 94 -19.78 4.82 -3.58
CA SER A 94 -19.79 3.74 -4.56
C SER A 94 -20.88 2.73 -4.23
N ILE A 95 -21.33 2.02 -5.26
CA ILE A 95 -22.25 0.90 -5.12
C ILE A 95 -21.73 -0.12 -4.09
N LEU A 96 -20.41 -0.27 -3.96
CA LEU A 96 -19.78 -1.20 -3.03
C LEU A 96 -19.89 -0.74 -1.56
N SER A 97 -19.83 0.56 -1.24
CA SER A 97 -20.04 1.02 0.16
C SER A 97 -21.47 0.80 0.62
N GLY A 98 -22.46 1.03 -0.26
CA GLY A 98 -23.86 0.73 0.02
C GLY A 98 -24.16 -0.76 0.20
N GLN A 99 -23.54 -1.62 -0.60
CA GLN A 99 -23.79 -3.07 -0.55
C GLN A 99 -23.12 -3.77 0.65
N PHE A 100 -21.97 -3.27 1.09
CA PHE A 100 -21.14 -3.94 2.11
C PHE A 100 -21.06 -3.18 3.44
N GLY A 101 -21.76 -2.04 3.56
CA GLY A 101 -21.81 -1.25 4.81
C GLY A 101 -20.46 -0.65 5.21
N TYR A 102 -19.58 -0.33 4.25
CA TYR A 102 -18.28 0.27 4.54
C TYR A 102 -18.44 1.65 5.19
N GLN A 103 -17.64 1.93 6.22
CA GLN A 103 -17.50 3.30 6.73
C GLN A 103 -16.81 4.20 5.68
N LYS A 104 -17.00 5.51 5.82
CA LYS A 104 -16.31 6.49 4.97
C LYS A 104 -14.80 6.27 5.04
N ALA A 105 -14.16 6.24 3.87
CA ALA A 105 -12.72 6.17 3.75
C ALA A 105 -12.04 7.30 4.53
N GLU A 106 -10.94 6.98 5.19
CA GLU A 106 -10.04 7.99 5.74
C GLU A 106 -8.82 8.14 4.83
N ALA A 107 -8.33 9.37 4.72
CA ALA A 107 -7.10 9.66 4.00
C ALA A 107 -6.22 10.61 4.80
N ARG A 108 -4.91 10.43 4.66
CA ARG A 108 -3.89 11.33 5.17
C ARG A 108 -2.99 11.74 4.02
N ARG A 109 -2.83 13.05 3.82
CA ARG A 109 -1.84 13.57 2.87
C ARG A 109 -0.45 13.28 3.41
N ILE A 110 0.41 12.72 2.56
CA ILE A 110 1.83 12.48 2.87
C ILE A 110 2.62 13.62 2.23
N LEU A 111 3.29 14.40 3.07
CA LEU A 111 4.13 15.50 2.62
C LEU A 111 5.56 15.03 2.35
N PRO A 112 6.28 15.62 1.38
CA PRO A 112 7.68 15.36 1.19
C PRO A 112 8.50 16.01 2.31
N ARG A 113 9.57 15.34 2.75
CA ARG A 113 10.57 15.91 3.67
C ARG A 113 11.17 17.19 3.05
N GLN A 114 11.55 18.14 3.90
CA GLN A 114 12.22 19.38 3.46
C GLN A 114 13.35 19.10 2.46
N GLY A 115 13.35 19.84 1.35
CA GLY A 115 14.30 19.68 0.25
C GLY A 115 13.86 18.70 -0.85
N TYR A 116 12.72 18.03 -0.69
CA TYR A 116 12.12 17.17 -1.71
C TYR A 116 10.80 17.74 -2.23
N THR A 117 10.51 17.52 -3.50
CA THR A 117 9.22 17.87 -4.11
C THR A 117 8.22 16.72 -3.99
N GLU A 118 6.92 17.01 -4.14
CA GLU A 118 5.89 15.97 -4.17
C GLU A 118 6.12 14.94 -5.29
N GLN A 119 6.61 15.40 -6.45
CA GLN A 119 6.94 14.53 -7.57
C GLN A 119 8.10 13.58 -7.22
N GLN A 120 9.12 14.07 -6.51
CA GLN A 120 10.23 13.24 -6.04
C GLN A 120 9.76 12.20 -5.01
N LEU A 121 8.85 12.57 -4.11
CA LEU A 121 8.22 11.62 -3.18
C LEU A 121 7.42 10.54 -3.94
N ALA A 122 6.54 10.96 -4.85
CA ALA A 122 5.74 10.05 -5.67
C ALA A 122 6.63 9.07 -6.45
N GLN A 123 7.70 9.58 -7.08
CA GLN A 123 8.66 8.75 -7.81
C GLN A 123 9.41 7.78 -6.88
N ALA A 124 9.80 8.21 -5.69
CA ALA A 124 10.46 7.35 -4.71
C ALA A 124 9.54 6.21 -4.24
N ILE A 125 8.24 6.48 -4.06
CA ILE A 125 7.25 5.45 -3.74
C ILE A 125 7.14 4.44 -4.88
N LEU A 126 7.03 4.90 -6.14
CA LEU A 126 6.97 4.00 -7.29
C LEU A 126 8.23 3.14 -7.42
N THR A 127 9.41 3.71 -7.19
CA THR A 127 10.68 2.96 -7.17
C THR A 127 10.72 1.94 -6.03
N ALA A 128 10.24 2.29 -4.83
CA ALA A 128 10.17 1.35 -3.71
C ALA A 128 9.23 0.17 -4.01
N ILE A 129 8.10 0.43 -4.66
CA ILE A 129 7.15 -0.60 -5.12
C ILE A 129 7.78 -1.48 -6.20
N ASP A 130 8.53 -0.89 -7.14
CA ASP A 130 9.20 -1.61 -8.21
C ASP A 130 10.20 -2.65 -7.64
N PHE A 131 11.01 -2.26 -6.66
CA PHE A 131 11.86 -3.19 -5.92
C PHE A 131 11.04 -4.24 -5.17
N TYR A 132 9.96 -3.84 -4.51
CA TYR A 132 9.09 -4.74 -3.76
C TYR A 132 8.56 -5.87 -4.63
N VAL A 133 8.05 -5.56 -5.81
CA VAL A 133 7.49 -6.55 -6.74
C VAL A 133 8.51 -7.64 -7.10
N VAL A 134 9.75 -7.24 -7.43
CA VAL A 134 10.79 -8.20 -7.80
C VAL A 134 11.23 -9.03 -6.59
N ASN A 135 11.43 -8.38 -5.44
CA ASN A 135 11.89 -9.04 -4.22
C ASN A 135 10.82 -9.99 -3.65
N GLU A 136 9.54 -9.61 -3.62
CA GLU A 136 8.42 -10.46 -3.19
C GLU A 136 8.21 -11.65 -4.15
N GLY A 137 8.44 -11.45 -5.44
CA GLY A 137 8.40 -12.52 -6.43
C GLY A 137 9.47 -13.60 -6.20
N SER A 138 10.65 -13.21 -5.69
CA SER A 138 11.74 -14.14 -5.38
C SER A 138 11.70 -14.72 -3.97
N GLN A 139 11.27 -13.93 -2.98
CA GLN A 139 11.17 -14.30 -1.58
C GLN A 139 9.80 -13.86 -1.04
N PRO A 140 8.75 -14.69 -1.20
CA PRO A 140 7.38 -14.33 -0.83
C PRO A 140 7.23 -13.88 0.62
N ILE A 141 6.32 -12.94 0.84
CA ILE A 141 5.95 -12.48 2.18
C ILE A 141 4.60 -13.09 2.55
N ALA A 142 4.56 -13.81 3.68
CA ALA A 142 3.33 -14.34 4.25
C ALA A 142 2.34 -13.22 4.56
N TYR A 143 1.09 -13.43 4.15
CA TYR A 143 -0.08 -12.73 4.63
C TYR A 143 -0.87 -13.68 5.56
N PRO A 144 -0.48 -13.80 6.83
CA PRO A 144 -1.22 -14.56 7.83
C PRO A 144 -2.59 -13.90 8.11
N PRO A 145 -3.53 -14.60 8.76
CA PRO A 145 -4.78 -14.00 9.21
C PRO A 145 -4.56 -12.70 9.97
N PRO A 146 -5.56 -11.80 10.03
CA PRO A 146 -5.50 -10.59 10.83
C PRO A 146 -4.90 -10.90 12.22
N TRP A 147 -4.14 -9.96 12.79
CA TRP A 147 -3.44 -10.07 14.09
C TRP A 147 -2.08 -10.79 14.12
N PHE A 148 -1.75 -11.63 13.14
CA PHE A 148 -0.57 -12.51 13.22
C PHE A 148 0.53 -12.22 12.19
N GLY A 149 0.84 -10.95 11.88
CA GLY A 149 2.04 -10.62 11.10
C GLY A 149 1.86 -9.53 10.05
N LYS A 150 2.60 -9.63 8.95
CA LYS A 150 2.66 -8.62 7.88
C LYS A 150 1.35 -8.59 7.08
N ASN A 151 0.84 -7.39 6.82
CA ASN A 151 -0.36 -7.09 6.04
C ASN A 151 -0.15 -5.81 5.19
N SER A 152 -1.22 -5.30 4.57
CA SER A 152 -1.16 -4.06 3.77
C SER A 152 -0.71 -2.83 4.56
N ASN A 153 -1.03 -2.74 5.85
CA ASN A 153 -0.61 -1.64 6.72
C ASN A 153 0.89 -1.71 6.98
N SER A 154 1.41 -2.91 7.26
CA SER A 154 2.87 -3.09 7.36
C SER A 154 3.57 -2.75 6.03
N TRP A 155 2.93 -2.97 4.89
CA TRP A 155 3.49 -2.66 3.56
C TRP A 155 3.59 -1.15 3.32
N THR A 156 2.49 -0.41 3.47
CA THR A 156 2.48 1.06 3.29
C THR A 156 3.46 1.74 4.24
N ASN A 157 3.44 1.38 5.52
CA ASN A 157 4.32 1.98 6.52
C ASN A 157 5.80 1.64 6.28
N SER A 158 6.12 0.45 5.76
CA SER A 158 7.50 0.11 5.42
C SER A 158 8.01 0.88 4.20
N ILE A 159 7.13 1.23 3.25
CA ILE A 159 7.49 2.14 2.15
C ILE A 159 7.77 3.54 2.69
N LEU A 160 6.89 4.07 3.57
CA LEU A 160 7.08 5.37 4.19
C LEU A 160 8.42 5.48 4.93
N ASP A 161 8.89 4.40 5.54
CA ASP A 161 10.19 4.37 6.24
C ASP A 161 11.41 4.49 5.32
N VAL A 162 11.26 4.33 4.00
CA VAL A 162 12.39 4.32 3.05
C VAL A 162 12.34 5.41 1.98
N VAL A 163 11.23 6.13 1.86
CA VAL A 163 11.03 7.25 0.92
C VAL A 163 11.21 8.59 1.64
N PRO A 164 11.40 9.72 0.93
CA PRO A 164 11.60 11.03 1.56
C PRO A 164 10.26 11.64 2.01
N ALA A 165 9.47 10.90 2.80
CA ALA A 165 8.26 11.40 3.43
C ALA A 165 8.61 12.21 4.69
N ASP A 166 7.87 13.29 4.93
CA ASP A 166 7.94 14.07 6.16
C ASP A 166 7.18 13.30 7.25
N LEU A 167 7.92 12.50 8.02
CA LEU A 167 7.39 11.66 9.06
C LEU A 167 7.76 12.22 10.44
N PRO A 168 6.87 12.13 11.44
CA PRO A 168 7.22 12.52 12.80
C PRO A 168 8.41 11.73 13.34
N ASP A 169 9.34 12.44 13.99
CA ASP A 169 10.55 11.84 14.58
C ASP A 169 10.25 10.94 15.78
N ASN A 170 9.13 11.18 16.49
CA ASN A 170 8.76 10.38 17.65
C ASN A 170 7.90 9.17 17.27
N ALA A 171 8.18 8.02 17.91
CA ALA A 171 7.54 6.76 17.59
C ALA A 171 6.02 6.76 17.81
N LYS A 172 5.51 7.53 18.77
CA LYS A 172 4.06 7.62 19.06
C LYS A 172 3.31 8.31 17.92
N ALA A 173 3.79 9.46 17.46
CA ALA A 173 3.23 10.19 16.33
C ALA A 173 3.40 9.43 15.01
N ARG A 174 4.50 8.68 14.84
CA ARG A 174 4.68 7.79 13.69
C ARG A 174 3.65 6.65 13.66
N ARG A 175 3.32 6.06 14.81
CA ARG A 175 2.22 5.10 14.92
C ARG A 175 0.88 5.74 14.58
N GLN A 176 0.63 6.95 15.08
CA GLN A 176 -0.60 7.68 14.82
C GLN A 176 -0.82 8.00 13.34
N LEU A 177 0.23 8.09 12.51
CA LEU A 177 0.11 8.29 11.06
C LEU A 177 -0.46 7.08 10.31
N GLY A 178 -0.30 5.88 10.87
CA GLY A 178 -0.97 4.66 10.42
C GLY A 178 -2.29 4.38 11.14
N ASP A 179 -2.54 5.01 12.29
CA ASP A 179 -3.70 4.73 13.15
C ASP A 179 -4.97 5.44 12.66
N PHE A 180 -5.69 4.86 11.70
CA PHE A 180 -6.98 5.35 11.22
C PHE A 180 -8.13 4.84 12.13
N ASN A 181 -9.26 5.55 12.27
CA ASN A 181 -10.27 5.16 13.28
C ASN A 181 -10.83 3.75 13.04
N GLY A 182 -10.68 2.85 14.00
CA GLY A 182 -11.02 1.44 13.85
C GLY A 182 -9.88 0.57 14.40
N ALA A 183 -10.12 -0.72 14.63
CA ALA A 183 -9.07 -1.56 15.17
C ALA A 183 -8.03 -1.89 14.07
N ASP A 184 -6.86 -1.27 14.18
CA ASP A 184 -5.72 -1.43 13.26
C ASP A 184 -4.70 -2.44 13.84
N ALA A 185 -4.57 -3.60 13.21
CA ALA A 185 -3.59 -4.61 13.58
C ALA A 185 -2.33 -4.50 12.71
N ALA A 186 -1.16 -4.67 13.32
CA ALA A 186 0.16 -4.71 12.66
C ALA A 186 0.64 -3.40 11.99
N HIS A 187 0.11 -2.23 12.39
CA HIS A 187 0.66 -0.92 12.03
C HIS A 187 2.08 -0.67 12.56
N ASP A 188 2.55 -1.45 13.54
CA ASP A 188 3.89 -1.44 14.12
C ASP A 188 4.82 -2.51 13.54
N VAL A 189 4.27 -3.49 12.81
CA VAL A 189 5.05 -4.49 12.09
C VAL A 189 5.65 -3.84 10.84
N ARG A 190 6.92 -4.15 10.58
CA ARG A 190 7.63 -3.70 9.38
C ARG A 190 8.09 -4.87 8.54
N ILE A 191 7.94 -4.69 7.24
CA ILE A 191 8.61 -5.49 6.23
C ILE A 191 10.05 -4.97 6.15
N HIS A 192 11.01 -5.87 6.07
CA HIS A 192 12.42 -5.49 6.07
C HIS A 192 12.73 -4.56 4.89
N GLN A 193 13.43 -3.45 5.16
CA GLN A 193 13.70 -2.38 4.19
C GLN A 193 14.36 -2.85 2.88
N MET A 194 15.05 -4.00 2.90
CA MET A 194 15.68 -4.56 1.70
C MET A 194 14.66 -4.86 0.59
N TYR A 195 13.41 -5.13 0.94
CA TYR A 195 12.36 -5.34 -0.06
C TYR A 195 12.08 -4.09 -0.89
N PHE A 196 12.41 -2.89 -0.37
CA PHE A 196 12.03 -1.61 -0.96
C PHE A 196 13.21 -0.73 -1.39
N LYS A 197 14.42 -0.96 -0.87
CA LYS A 197 15.59 -0.09 -1.14
C LYS A 197 16.46 -0.55 -2.32
N GLY A 198 16.32 -1.78 -2.78
CA GLY A 198 17.12 -2.33 -3.86
C GLY A 198 16.78 -3.79 -4.17
N LEU A 199 17.33 -4.32 -5.28
CA LEU A 199 17.20 -5.74 -5.61
C LEU A 199 18.10 -6.57 -4.70
N CYS A 200 17.56 -7.54 -3.97
CA CYS A 200 18.39 -8.46 -3.20
C CYS A 200 18.78 -9.70 -4.01
N LYS A 201 20.07 -10.07 -3.92
CA LYS A 201 20.66 -11.25 -4.58
C LYS A 201 21.55 -12.02 -3.60
N PRO A 202 21.06 -13.10 -2.95
CA PRO A 202 19.65 -13.46 -2.71
C PRO A 202 19.04 -12.65 -1.55
N CYS A 203 17.71 -12.57 -1.46
CA CYS A 203 17.04 -11.98 -0.30
C CYS A 203 17.10 -12.95 0.90
N THR A 204 18.13 -12.83 1.73
CA THR A 204 18.38 -13.73 2.88
C THR A 204 17.56 -13.42 4.13
N VAL A 205 16.62 -12.46 4.08
CA VAL A 205 15.76 -12.20 5.23
C VAL A 205 14.72 -13.29 5.34
N GLN A 206 14.96 -14.16 6.32
CA GLN A 206 14.00 -15.17 6.75
C GLN A 206 12.74 -14.46 7.23
N ASN A 207 11.60 -14.78 6.62
CA ASN A 207 10.31 -14.37 7.14
C ASN A 207 9.92 -15.37 8.25
N PRO A 208 9.95 -14.99 9.54
CA PRO A 208 9.69 -15.93 10.63
C PRO A 208 8.29 -16.54 10.59
N ALA A 209 7.35 -15.93 9.85
CA ALA A 209 5.97 -16.42 9.72
C ALA A 209 5.82 -17.73 8.92
N TYR A 210 6.83 -18.17 8.16
CA TYR A 210 6.78 -19.43 7.40
C TYR A 210 7.48 -20.61 8.11
N ARG A 211 7.85 -20.47 9.39
CA ARG A 211 8.37 -21.57 10.22
C ARG A 211 7.28 -22.26 11.01
#